data_AF-A0A5B0RB40-F1
#
_entry.id   AF-A0A5B0RB40-F1
#
_cell.length_a   1.000
_cell.length_b   1.000
_cell.length_c   1.000
_cell.angle_alpha   90.00
_cell.angle_beta   90.00
_cell.angle_gamma   90.00
#
_symmetry.space_group_name_H-M   'P 1'
#
loop_
_entity.id
_entity.type
_entity.pdbx_description
1 polymer ?
#
loop_
_entity_poly.entity_id
_entity_poly.type
_entity_poly.pdbx_seq_one_letter_code
_entity_poly.pdbx_strand_id
1 'polypeptide(L)'
;MDHTIAPSQGRPVAKNLTVAQQQWLAGVIASMKDKINTKLEPNHDARTPLEKVLADDRALKHMHHWYDGVMREAECMQLGSSQMPNFHALWVARRAELGRGPPLPKEQTLAYQLAIAKGQITAGNNE
;
A
#
# COMPACT_ATOMS: atom_id res chain seq x y z
N MET A 1 26.54 29.98 36.90
CA MET A 1 25.23 30.15 36.23
C MET A 1 25.20 29.16 35.09
N ASP A 2 24.75 27.95 35.38
CA ASP A 2 24.63 26.86 34.42
C ASP A 2 23.32 26.99 33.66
N HIS A 3 23.39 27.39 32.39
CA HIS A 3 22.26 27.26 31.47
C HIS A 3 22.42 25.98 30.66
N THR A 4 22.02 24.86 31.26
CA THR A 4 21.74 23.62 30.53
C THR A 4 20.47 23.82 29.71
N ILE A 5 20.62 24.04 28.41
CA ILE A 5 19.49 23.99 27.46
C ILE A 5 19.16 22.51 27.25
N ALA A 6 18.05 22.06 27.82
CA ALA A 6 17.49 20.76 27.51
C ALA A 6 17.11 20.69 26.02
N PRO A 7 17.40 19.58 25.30
CA PRO A 7 16.88 19.41 23.96
C PRO A 7 15.37 19.30 24.05
N SER A 8 14.67 20.25 23.44
CA SER A 8 13.23 20.21 23.24
C SER A 8 12.92 18.93 22.44
N GLN A 9 12.45 17.90 23.15
CA GLN A 9 11.77 16.77 22.53
C GLN A 9 10.51 17.33 21.86
N GLY A 10 10.63 17.70 20.60
CA GLY A 10 9.52 18.08 19.75
C GLY A 10 8.55 16.93 19.70
N ARG A 11 7.45 17.01 20.47
CA ARG A 11 6.24 16.25 20.16
C ARG A 11 5.94 16.49 18.69
N PRO A 12 5.60 15.47 17.90
CA PRO A 12 5.05 15.71 16.58
C PRO A 12 3.74 16.49 16.79
N VAL A 13 3.80 17.80 16.65
CA VAL A 13 2.61 18.65 16.65
C VAL A 13 1.82 18.17 15.45
N ALA A 14 0.68 17.53 15.69
CA ALA A 14 -0.26 17.20 14.63
C ALA A 14 -0.61 18.51 13.92
N LYS A 15 0.01 18.75 12.76
CA LYS A 15 -0.23 19.94 11.96
C LYS A 15 -1.69 19.87 11.52
N ASN A 16 -2.48 20.85 11.94
CA ASN A 16 -3.84 21.01 11.44
C ASN A 16 -3.76 21.23 9.93
N LEU A 17 -4.35 20.31 9.17
CA LEU A 17 -4.35 20.35 7.71
C LEU A 17 -5.19 21.53 7.22
N THR A 18 -4.69 22.27 6.23
CA THR A 18 -5.49 23.28 5.53
C THR A 18 -6.60 22.61 4.72
N VAL A 19 -7.65 23.37 4.37
CA VAL A 19 -8.74 22.86 3.51
C VAL A 19 -8.18 22.29 2.19
N ALA A 20 -7.21 22.97 1.58
CA ALA A 20 -6.58 22.49 0.35
C ALA A 20 -5.81 21.17 0.55
N GLN A 21 -5.06 21.03 1.65
CA GLN A 21 -4.36 19.78 1.98
C GLN A 21 -5.34 18.63 2.23
N GLN A 22 -6.47 18.90 2.92
CA GLN A 22 -7.51 17.90 3.15
C GLN A 22 -8.15 17.44 1.84
N GLN A 23 -8.49 18.38 0.95
CA GLN A 23 -9.07 18.08 -0.36
C GLN A 23 -8.10 17.27 -1.24
N TRP A 24 -6.82 17.66 -1.26
CA TRP A 24 -5.79 16.91 -1.98
C TRP A 24 -5.63 15.49 -1.42
N LEU A 25 -5.52 15.33 -0.09
CA LEU A 25 -5.45 14.01 0.56
C LEU A 25 -6.68 13.14 0.25
N ALA A 26 -7.88 13.74 0.24
CA ALA A 26 -9.10 13.02 -0.13
C ALA A 26 -9.04 12.54 -1.59
N GLY A 27 -8.52 13.35 -2.51
CA GLY A 27 -8.28 12.98 -3.90
C GLY A 27 -7.27 11.83 -4.04
N VAL A 28 -6.16 11.89 -3.30
CA VAL A 28 -5.16 10.80 -3.25
C VAL A 28 -5.80 9.51 -2.75
N ILE A 29 -6.54 9.55 -1.64
CA ILE A 29 -7.22 8.38 -1.08
C ILE A 29 -8.23 7.81 -2.08
N ALA A 30 -9.01 8.67 -2.74
CA ALA A 30 -9.97 8.24 -3.75
C ALA A 30 -9.28 7.55 -4.93
N SER A 31 -8.18 8.11 -5.43
CA SER A 31 -7.38 7.51 -6.50
C SER A 31 -6.77 6.16 -6.09
N MET A 32 -6.24 6.05 -4.87
CA MET A 32 -5.72 4.79 -4.34
C MET A 32 -6.81 3.73 -4.24
N LYS A 33 -7.99 4.08 -3.69
CA LYS A 33 -9.14 3.18 -3.60
C LYS A 33 -9.62 2.74 -4.99
N ASP A 34 -9.69 3.64 -5.96
CA ASP A 34 -10.06 3.31 -7.33
C ASP A 34 -9.09 2.28 -7.95
N LYS A 35 -7.79 2.51 -7.82
CA LYS A 35 -6.76 1.56 -8.27
C LYS A 35 -6.94 0.18 -7.63
N ILE A 36 -7.11 0.14 -6.31
CA ILE A 36 -7.34 -1.11 -5.58
C ILE A 36 -8.60 -1.79 -6.11
N ASN A 37 -9.71 -1.07 -6.19
CA ASN A 37 -11.03 -1.61 -6.58
C ASN A 37 -11.09 -2.06 -8.04
N THR A 38 -10.22 -1.56 -8.91
CA THR A 38 -10.25 -1.88 -10.35
C THR A 38 -9.17 -2.86 -10.78
N LYS A 39 -7.99 -2.87 -10.12
CA LYS A 39 -6.84 -3.68 -10.53
C LYS A 39 -6.46 -4.77 -9.54
N LEU A 40 -6.59 -4.53 -8.25
CA LEU A 40 -6.11 -5.47 -7.23
C LEU A 40 -7.24 -6.33 -6.68
N GLU A 41 -8.33 -5.69 -6.28
CA GLU A 41 -9.48 -6.30 -5.63
C GLU A 41 -10.81 -5.87 -6.29
N PRO A 42 -11.01 -6.24 -7.58
CA PRO A 42 -12.29 -6.06 -8.23
C PRO A 42 -13.38 -6.89 -7.55
N ASN A 43 -14.61 -6.38 -7.57
CA ASN A 43 -15.80 -7.09 -7.09
C ASN A 43 -15.96 -8.45 -7.79
N HIS A 44 -15.74 -8.45 -9.10
CA HIS A 44 -15.75 -9.65 -9.93
C HIS A 44 -14.34 -9.87 -10.47
N ASP A 45 -13.63 -10.80 -9.84
CA ASP A 45 -12.28 -11.16 -10.21
C ASP A 45 -12.31 -12.47 -11.01
N ALA A 46 -12.01 -12.38 -12.31
CA ALA A 46 -11.99 -13.55 -13.20
C ALA A 46 -10.68 -14.32 -13.15
N ARG A 47 -9.65 -13.80 -12.44
CA ARG A 47 -8.35 -14.45 -12.33
C ARG A 47 -8.45 -15.74 -11.53
N THR A 48 -7.72 -16.74 -11.96
CA THR A 48 -7.49 -17.96 -11.16
C THR A 48 -6.75 -17.62 -9.85
N PRO A 49 -6.80 -18.49 -8.83
CA PRO A 49 -6.06 -18.27 -7.59
C PRO A 49 -4.55 -18.04 -7.81
N LEU A 50 -3.93 -18.74 -8.77
CA LEU A 50 -2.50 -18.58 -9.08
C LEU A 50 -2.22 -17.24 -9.74
N GLU A 51 -2.98 -16.85 -10.76
CA GLU A 51 -2.83 -15.55 -11.44
C GLU A 51 -3.02 -14.40 -10.46
N LYS A 52 -3.97 -14.53 -9.53
CA LYS A 52 -4.18 -13.55 -8.48
C LYS A 52 -2.96 -13.41 -7.59
N VAL A 53 -2.41 -14.53 -7.10
CA VAL A 53 -1.22 -14.51 -6.25
C VAL A 53 -0.02 -13.88 -6.95
N LEU A 54 0.20 -14.20 -8.23
CA LEU A 54 1.30 -13.62 -9.01
C LEU A 54 1.09 -12.11 -9.23
N ALA A 55 -0.15 -11.68 -9.47
CA ALA A 55 -0.48 -10.26 -9.57
C ALA A 55 -0.28 -9.52 -8.23
N ASP A 56 -0.65 -10.14 -7.11
CA ASP A 56 -0.46 -9.59 -5.76
C ASP A 56 1.04 -9.43 -5.45
N ASP A 57 1.86 -10.46 -5.74
CA ASP A 57 3.31 -10.41 -5.55
C ASP A 57 3.96 -9.29 -6.37
N ARG A 58 3.59 -9.18 -7.64
CA ARG A 58 4.07 -8.10 -8.51
C ARG A 58 3.66 -6.73 -7.98
N ALA A 59 2.43 -6.58 -7.52
CA ALA A 59 1.94 -5.34 -6.92
C ALA A 59 2.70 -4.98 -5.64
N LEU A 60 2.98 -5.96 -4.76
CA LEU A 60 3.76 -5.76 -3.54
C LEU A 60 5.18 -5.28 -3.85
N LYS A 61 5.86 -5.88 -4.83
CA LYS A 61 7.22 -5.48 -5.25
C LYS A 61 7.28 -4.06 -5.82
N HIS A 62 6.27 -3.66 -6.58
CA HIS A 62 6.25 -2.42 -7.34
C HIS A 62 5.38 -1.33 -6.71
N MET A 63 4.95 -1.51 -5.46
CA MET A 63 4.03 -0.60 -4.79
C MET A 63 4.58 0.83 -4.73
N HIS A 64 5.91 0.98 -4.62
CA HIS A 64 6.60 2.28 -4.57
C HIS A 64 6.36 3.19 -5.77
N HIS A 65 6.28 2.62 -6.96
CA HIS A 65 5.96 3.38 -8.16
C HIS A 65 4.59 4.06 -8.10
N TRP A 66 3.67 3.61 -7.24
CA TRP A 66 2.34 4.21 -7.12
C TRP A 66 2.29 5.36 -6.13
N TYR A 67 3.29 5.51 -5.26
CA TYR A 67 3.29 6.49 -4.20
C TYR A 67 4.43 7.51 -4.26
N ASP A 68 5.53 7.26 -4.97
CA ASP A 68 6.68 8.17 -4.99
C ASP A 68 6.32 9.60 -5.44
N GLY A 69 5.50 9.74 -6.49
CA GLY A 69 5.03 11.06 -6.96
C GLY A 69 4.14 11.77 -5.93
N VAL A 70 3.22 11.02 -5.31
CA VAL A 70 2.32 11.51 -4.27
C VAL A 70 3.10 11.94 -3.02
N MET A 71 4.14 11.19 -2.65
CA MET A 71 5.04 11.56 -1.55
C MET A 71 5.79 12.86 -1.84
N ARG A 72 6.27 13.04 -3.09
CA ARG A 72 6.94 14.28 -3.49
C ARG A 72 6.01 15.50 -3.48
N GLU A 73 4.78 15.36 -3.95
CA GLU A 73 3.77 16.43 -3.86
C GLU A 73 3.45 16.78 -2.40
N ALA A 74 3.34 15.77 -1.53
CA ALA A 74 3.11 15.96 -0.11
C ALA A 74 4.26 16.72 0.58
N GLU A 75 5.50 16.43 0.22
CA GLU A 75 6.68 17.18 0.69
C GLU A 75 6.59 18.66 0.30
N CYS A 76 6.19 18.97 -0.95
CA CYS A 76 5.97 20.35 -1.40
C CYS A 76 4.85 21.04 -0.59
N MET A 77 3.84 20.30 -0.15
CA MET A 77 2.77 20.80 0.72
C MET A 77 3.14 20.76 2.21
N GLN A 78 4.38 20.40 2.57
CA GLN A 78 4.87 20.25 3.94
C GLN A 78 3.98 19.32 4.78
N LEU A 79 3.57 18.20 4.19
CA LEU A 79 2.88 17.11 4.86
C LEU A 79 3.91 16.07 5.31
N GLY A 80 3.77 15.60 6.55
CA GLY A 80 4.61 14.53 7.07
C GLY A 80 4.16 13.15 6.59
N SER A 81 5.06 12.16 6.60
CA SER A 81 4.75 10.77 6.25
C SER A 81 3.61 10.18 7.09
N SER A 82 3.46 10.60 8.35
CA SER A 82 2.37 10.19 9.22
C SER A 82 0.99 10.72 8.80
N GLN A 83 0.95 11.74 7.93
CA GLN A 83 -0.29 12.32 7.39
C GLN A 83 -0.66 11.71 6.03
N MET A 84 0.24 10.90 5.46
CA MET A 84 0.04 10.29 4.15
C MET A 84 -0.81 9.04 4.23
N PRO A 85 -1.69 8.81 3.25
CA PRO A 85 -2.46 7.58 3.19
C PRO A 85 -1.54 6.39 2.93
N ASN A 86 -1.78 5.31 3.67
CA ASN A 86 -1.06 4.06 3.50
C ASN A 86 -1.79 3.16 2.49
N PHE A 87 -1.24 3.03 1.28
CA PHE A 87 -1.81 2.21 0.21
C PHE A 87 -2.02 0.75 0.64
N HIS A 88 -1.02 0.15 1.28
CA HIS A 88 -1.10 -1.23 1.75
C HIS A 88 -2.23 -1.41 2.77
N ALA A 89 -2.40 -0.47 3.71
CA ALA A 89 -3.49 -0.51 4.69
C ALA A 89 -4.87 -0.41 4.01
N LEU A 90 -5.02 0.45 3.00
CA LEU A 90 -6.25 0.55 2.21
C LEU A 90 -6.54 -0.74 1.44
N TRP A 91 -5.50 -1.38 0.88
CA TRP A 91 -5.64 -2.65 0.18
C TRP A 91 -6.04 -3.79 1.13
N VAL A 92 -5.42 -3.88 2.30
CA VAL A 92 -5.81 -4.83 3.36
C VAL A 92 -7.27 -4.62 3.77
N ALA A 93 -7.69 -3.37 4.00
CA ALA A 93 -9.07 -3.06 4.36
C ALA A 93 -10.05 -3.54 3.28
N ARG A 94 -9.72 -3.28 2.01
CA ARG A 94 -10.55 -3.73 0.89
C ARG A 94 -10.63 -5.25 0.79
N ARG A 95 -9.53 -5.97 1.04
CA ARG A 95 -9.54 -7.44 1.07
C ARG A 95 -10.42 -7.97 2.19
N ALA A 96 -10.35 -7.35 3.37
CA ALA A 96 -11.21 -7.71 4.49
C ALA A 96 -12.70 -7.53 4.16
N GLU A 97 -13.08 -6.44 3.47
CA GLU A 97 -14.47 -6.23 2.98
C GLU A 97 -14.94 -7.37 2.05
N LEU A 98 -14.02 -7.96 1.28
CA LEU A 98 -14.30 -9.08 0.37
C LEU A 98 -14.13 -10.47 1.03
N GLY A 99 -13.90 -10.53 2.35
CA GLY A 99 -13.66 -11.77 3.08
C GLY A 99 -12.35 -12.47 2.75
N ARG A 100 -11.34 -11.71 2.28
CA ARG A 100 -10.02 -12.21 1.86
C ARG A 100 -8.97 -11.87 2.93
N GLY A 101 -7.97 -12.75 3.10
CA GLY A 101 -6.78 -12.45 3.91
C GLY A 101 -5.95 -11.30 3.32
N PRO A 102 -4.92 -10.79 4.04
CA PRO A 102 -4.04 -9.75 3.54
C PRO A 102 -3.34 -10.18 2.24
N PRO A 103 -2.86 -9.23 1.41
CA PRO A 103 -1.97 -9.57 0.31
C PRO A 103 -0.66 -10.12 0.88
N LEU A 104 -0.15 -11.19 0.28
CA LEU A 104 1.07 -11.89 0.74
C LEU A 104 2.02 -12.09 -0.44
N PRO A 105 3.34 -12.09 -0.21
CA PRO A 105 4.30 -12.58 -1.19
C PRO A 105 3.93 -13.98 -1.66
N LYS A 106 4.16 -14.27 -2.94
CA LYS A 106 3.67 -15.52 -3.56
C LYS A 106 4.15 -16.78 -2.83
N GLU A 107 5.36 -16.78 -2.29
CA GLU A 107 5.98 -17.90 -1.58
C GLU A 107 5.21 -18.31 -0.32
N GLN A 108 4.46 -17.37 0.27
CA GLN A 108 3.67 -17.59 1.49
C GLN A 108 2.26 -18.12 1.19
N THR A 109 1.91 -18.31 -0.08
CA THR A 109 0.55 -18.69 -0.47
C THR A 109 0.45 -20.16 -0.87
N LEU A 110 -0.63 -20.82 -0.44
CA LEU A 110 -0.90 -22.21 -0.80
C LEU A 110 -1.09 -22.41 -2.30
N ALA A 111 -1.74 -21.46 -2.98
CA ALA A 111 -1.98 -21.56 -4.43
C ALA A 111 -0.67 -21.63 -5.23
N TYR A 112 0.33 -20.84 -4.85
CA TYR A 112 1.66 -20.88 -5.47
C TYR A 112 2.40 -22.18 -5.17
N GLN A 113 2.41 -22.62 -3.90
CA GLN A 113 3.04 -23.87 -3.48
C GLN A 113 2.43 -25.09 -4.19
N LEU A 114 1.09 -25.13 -4.32
CA LEU A 114 0.39 -26.18 -5.05
C LEU A 114 0.69 -26.16 -6.55
N ALA A 115 0.82 -24.97 -7.15
CA ALA A 115 1.15 -24.84 -8.56
C ALA A 115 2.57 -25.38 -8.86
N ILE A 116 3.53 -25.13 -7.96
CA ILE A 116 4.86 -25.74 -8.02
C ILE A 116 4.77 -27.26 -7.88
N ALA A 117 4.06 -27.76 -6.86
CA ALA A 117 3.94 -29.20 -6.60
C ALA A 117 3.28 -29.97 -7.76
N LYS A 118 2.39 -29.31 -8.50
CA LYS A 118 1.71 -29.84 -9.70
C LYS A 118 2.51 -29.68 -10.99
N GLY A 119 3.69 -29.05 -10.94
CA GLY A 119 4.51 -28.77 -12.12
C GLY A 119 3.89 -27.73 -13.07
N GLN A 120 2.93 -26.93 -12.61
CA GLN A 120 2.29 -25.88 -13.43
C GLN A 120 3.21 -24.68 -13.63
N ILE A 121 4.11 -24.45 -12.68
CA ILE A 121 5.14 -23.41 -12.70
C ILE A 121 6.44 -23.97 -12.11
N THR A 122 7.58 -23.38 -12.46
CA THR A 122 8.87 -23.70 -11.85
C THR A 122 9.09 -22.86 -10.60
N ALA A 123 9.76 -23.44 -9.60
CA ALA A 123 10.28 -22.68 -8.47
C ALA A 123 11.48 -21.84 -8.96
N GLY A 124 11.22 -20.63 -9.45
CA GLY A 124 12.26 -19.79 -10.05
C GLY A 124 11.97 -18.30 -9.94
N ASN A 125 12.93 -17.57 -9.39
CA ASN A 125 12.97 -16.11 -9.31
C ASN A 125 13.27 -15.51 -10.69
N ASN A 126 12.29 -15.43 -11.57
CA ASN A 126 12.38 -14.55 -12.74
C ASN A 126 11.24 -13.53 -12.68
N GLU A 127 11.42 -12.53 -11.81
CA GLU A 127 10.82 -11.18 -11.89
C GLU A 127 11.40 -10.30 -10.77
#